data_AF-A0A3S4I086-F1
#
_entry.id   AF-A0A3S4I086-F1
#
_cell.length_a   1.000
_cell.length_b   1.000
_cell.length_c   1.000
_cell.angle_alpha   90.00
_cell.angle_beta   90.00
_cell.angle_gamma   90.00
#
_symmetry.space_group_name_H-M   'P 1'
#
loop_
_entity.id
_entity.type
_entity.pdbx_description
1 polymer ?
#
loop_
_entity_poly.entity_id
_entity_poly.type
_entity_poly.pdbx_seq_one_letter_code
_entity_poly.pdbx_strand_id
1 'polypeptide(L)'
;MADFSAIRALAFDLDGTLVDSAPGLAAAMDRALAEMNLPQPGIERVSTWIGNGADVLVQRALRWAEVDETPAQCRLLRERFDCCYADTVADGSRLFPQVRQTLAQLAESGMPMALVTNKPTPFVAPLLRSLGLPTTSR
;
A
#
# COMPACT_ATOMS: atom_id res chain seq x y z
N MET A 1 7.95 1.80 -32.66
CA MET A 1 8.35 1.58 -31.25
C MET A 1 8.44 2.93 -30.57
N ALA A 2 8.01 3.05 -29.33
CA ALA A 2 8.28 4.27 -28.55
C ALA A 2 9.79 4.43 -28.33
N ASP A 3 10.29 5.64 -28.46
CA ASP A 3 11.69 5.99 -28.15
C ASP A 3 11.78 6.37 -26.68
N PHE A 4 12.60 5.63 -25.93
CA PHE A 4 12.81 5.83 -24.50
C PHE A 4 14.19 6.42 -24.19
N SER A 5 14.97 6.81 -25.20
CA SER A 5 16.34 7.33 -25.04
C SER A 5 16.42 8.64 -24.24
N ALA A 6 15.31 9.40 -24.19
CA ALA A 6 15.21 10.64 -23.42
C ALA A 6 14.81 10.42 -21.94
N ILE A 7 14.52 9.19 -21.51
CA ILE A 7 14.17 8.91 -20.11
C ILE A 7 15.41 9.08 -19.24
N ARG A 8 15.32 9.98 -18.26
CA ARG A 8 16.43 10.30 -17.33
C ARG A 8 16.27 9.72 -15.94
N ALA A 9 15.08 9.24 -15.59
CA ALA A 9 14.77 8.64 -14.30
C ALA A 9 13.46 7.85 -14.38
N LEU A 10 13.27 6.92 -13.45
CA LEU A 10 12.02 6.18 -13.26
C LEU A 10 11.45 6.47 -11.86
N ALA A 11 10.15 6.70 -11.78
CA ALA A 11 9.43 6.79 -10.52
C ALA A 11 8.45 5.63 -10.43
N PHE A 12 8.41 4.97 -9.27
CA PHE A 12 7.54 3.84 -9.02
C PHE A 12 6.56 4.18 -7.90
N ASP A 13 5.31 3.77 -8.05
CA ASP A 13 4.44 3.59 -6.89
C ASP A 13 4.82 2.30 -6.14
N LEU A 14 4.29 2.13 -4.93
CA LEU A 14 4.59 1.00 -4.06
C LEU A 14 3.46 -0.06 -4.13
N ASP A 15 2.30 0.29 -3.58
CA ASP A 15 1.17 -0.62 -3.41
C ASP A 15 0.52 -0.92 -4.78
N GLY A 16 0.48 -2.18 -5.19
CA GLY A 16 -0.04 -2.59 -6.50
C GLY A 16 0.92 -2.39 -7.68
N THR A 17 2.14 -1.88 -7.44
CA THR A 17 3.19 -1.73 -8.47
C THR A 17 4.43 -2.56 -8.13
N LEU A 18 5.12 -2.23 -7.04
CA LEU A 18 6.29 -3.01 -6.59
C LEU A 18 5.88 -4.11 -5.61
N VAL A 19 4.83 -3.86 -4.84
CA VAL A 19 4.39 -4.69 -3.72
C VAL A 19 2.94 -5.10 -3.89
N ASP A 20 2.67 -6.40 -3.82
CA ASP A 20 1.35 -6.92 -3.54
C ASP A 20 1.08 -6.77 -2.03
N SER A 21 0.38 -5.69 -1.67
CA SER A 21 -0.01 -5.36 -0.30
C SER A 21 -1.48 -5.61 -0.01
N ALA A 22 -2.24 -6.12 -1.00
CA ALA A 22 -3.66 -6.38 -0.85
C ALA A 22 -3.99 -7.33 0.32
N PRO A 23 -3.24 -8.43 0.56
CA PRO A 23 -3.52 -9.32 1.69
C PRO A 23 -3.40 -8.61 3.04
N GLY A 24 -2.32 -7.83 3.25
CA GLY A 24 -2.09 -7.13 4.50
C GLY A 24 -3.10 -6.01 4.76
N LEU A 25 -3.44 -5.24 3.72
CA LEU A 25 -4.44 -4.18 3.79
C LEU A 25 -5.84 -4.74 4.05
N ALA A 26 -6.20 -5.85 3.39
CA ALA A 26 -7.48 -6.52 3.59
C ALA A 26 -7.61 -7.08 5.01
N ALA A 27 -6.59 -7.80 5.51
CA ALA A 27 -6.60 -8.33 6.85
C ALA A 27 -6.72 -7.22 7.93
N ALA A 28 -6.04 -6.09 7.73
CA ALA A 28 -6.15 -4.94 8.63
C ALA A 28 -7.54 -4.30 8.60
N MET A 29 -8.13 -4.14 7.41
CA MET A 29 -9.46 -3.55 7.26
C MET A 29 -10.55 -4.46 7.84
N ASP A 30 -10.49 -5.76 7.55
CA ASP A 30 -11.43 -6.75 8.08
C ASP A 30 -11.38 -6.78 9.61
N ARG A 31 -10.18 -6.74 10.21
CA ARG A 31 -10.00 -6.64 11.68
C ARG A 31 -10.59 -5.35 12.24
N ALA A 32 -10.28 -4.20 11.63
CA ALA A 32 -10.75 -2.90 12.10
C ALA A 32 -12.28 -2.77 12.05
N LEU A 33 -12.91 -3.27 10.99
CA LEU A 33 -14.37 -3.33 10.86
C LEU A 33 -15.00 -4.32 11.85
N ALA A 34 -14.37 -5.48 12.06
CA ALA A 34 -14.83 -6.46 13.05
C ALA A 34 -14.86 -5.88 14.47
N GLU A 35 -13.85 -5.09 14.87
CA GLU A 35 -13.81 -4.40 16.16
C GLU A 35 -14.95 -3.37 16.34
N MET A 36 -15.52 -2.91 15.23
CA MET A 36 -16.69 -2.01 15.21
C MET A 36 -18.02 -2.76 15.04
N ASN A 37 -18.02 -4.10 15.02
CA ASN A 37 -19.17 -4.95 14.70
C ASN A 37 -19.75 -4.70 13.30
N LEU A 38 -18.90 -4.33 12.34
CA LEU A 38 -19.27 -4.09 10.94
C LEU A 38 -18.92 -5.30 10.07
N PRO A 39 -19.59 -5.47 8.91
CA PRO A 39 -19.26 -6.55 7.98
C PRO A 39 -17.82 -6.44 7.48
N GLN A 40 -17.22 -7.57 7.08
CA GLN A 40 -15.85 -7.62 6.54
C GLN A 40 -15.86 -7.75 5.02
N PRO A 41 -15.26 -6.82 4.27
CA PRO A 41 -15.27 -6.81 2.82
C PRO A 41 -14.43 -7.91 2.17
N GLY A 42 -13.38 -8.40 2.86
CA GLY A 42 -12.46 -9.40 2.33
C GLY A 42 -11.52 -8.85 1.24
N ILE A 43 -10.54 -9.67 0.86
CA ILE A 43 -9.44 -9.27 -0.04
C ILE A 43 -9.91 -8.86 -1.44
N GLU A 44 -10.86 -9.59 -2.03
CA GLU A 44 -11.35 -9.29 -3.38
C GLU A 44 -11.90 -7.87 -3.46
N ARG A 45 -12.66 -7.46 -2.46
CA ARG A 45 -13.26 -6.13 -2.41
C ARG A 45 -12.21 -5.07 -2.07
N VAL A 46 -11.42 -5.29 -1.01
CA VAL A 46 -10.41 -4.33 -0.56
C VAL A 46 -9.39 -4.04 -1.65
N SER A 47 -9.02 -5.03 -2.45
CA SER A 47 -8.08 -4.85 -3.57
C SER A 47 -8.54 -3.80 -4.58
N THR A 48 -9.86 -3.66 -4.80
CA THR A 48 -10.44 -2.64 -5.71
C THR A 48 -10.37 -1.21 -5.16
N TRP A 49 -10.01 -1.05 -3.89
CA TRP A 49 -9.97 0.25 -3.20
C TRP A 49 -8.57 0.81 -3.02
N ILE A 50 -7.52 0.04 -3.31
CA ILE A 50 -6.12 0.40 -3.09
C ILE A 50 -5.67 1.44 -4.13
N GLY A 51 -4.75 2.33 -3.71
CA GLY A 51 -4.07 3.29 -4.60
C GLY A 51 -4.40 4.77 -4.34
N ASN A 52 -5.50 5.08 -3.66
CA ASN A 52 -5.93 6.47 -3.37
C ASN A 52 -5.62 6.94 -1.95
N GLY A 53 -4.75 6.23 -1.23
CA GLY A 53 -4.40 6.53 0.16
C GLY A 53 -5.37 5.94 1.19
N ALA A 54 -4.93 5.92 2.45
CA ALA A 54 -5.64 5.24 3.54
C ALA A 54 -6.98 5.89 3.91
N ASP A 55 -7.11 7.22 3.80
CA ASP A 55 -8.37 7.91 4.11
C ASP A 55 -9.48 7.56 3.10
N VAL A 56 -9.13 7.47 1.82
CA VAL A 56 -10.08 7.05 0.77
C VAL A 56 -10.45 5.57 0.93
N LEU A 57 -9.50 4.74 1.35
CA LEU A 57 -9.76 3.32 1.66
C LEU A 57 -10.77 3.18 2.80
N VAL A 58 -10.59 3.92 3.89
CA VAL A 58 -11.49 3.98 5.06
C VAL A 58 -12.88 4.46 4.66
N GLN A 59 -12.96 5.54 3.89
CA GLN A 59 -14.22 6.07 3.34
C GLN A 59 -14.99 5.02 2.54
N ARG A 60 -14.32 4.33 1.61
CA ARG A 60 -14.92 3.24 0.82
C ARG A 60 -15.41 2.08 1.69
N ALA A 61 -14.66 1.73 2.73
CA ALA A 61 -15.04 0.68 3.67
C ALA A 61 -16.31 1.04 4.46
N LEU A 62 -16.41 2.27 4.99
CA LEU A 62 -17.62 2.75 5.69
C LEU A 62 -18.83 2.77 4.76
N ARG A 63 -18.66 3.30 3.55
CA ARG A 63 -19.73 3.36 2.54
C ARG A 63 -20.25 1.97 2.18
N TRP A 64 -19.34 1.01 2.02
CA TRP A 64 -19.69 -0.39 1.75
C TRP A 64 -20.39 -1.06 2.94
N ALA A 65 -20.00 -0.72 4.17
CA ALA A 65 -20.64 -1.18 5.40
C ALA A 65 -21.94 -0.44 5.74
N GLU A 66 -22.44 0.42 4.84
CA GLU A 66 -23.66 1.23 5.02
C GLU A 66 -23.60 2.16 6.24
N VAL A 67 -22.41 2.67 6.56
CA VAL A 67 -22.17 3.64 7.65
C VAL A 67 -21.91 5.03 7.06
N ASP A 68 -22.51 6.06 7.66
CA ASP A 68 -22.26 7.45 7.28
C ASP A 68 -20.78 7.83 7.44
N GLU A 69 -20.20 8.40 6.37
CA GLU A 69 -18.81 8.88 6.31
C GLU A 69 -18.60 10.19 7.10
N THR A 70 -19.17 10.30 8.30
CA THR A 70 -18.95 11.46 9.16
C THR A 70 -17.48 11.58 9.54
N PRO A 71 -16.95 12.79 9.78
CA PRO A 71 -15.55 12.96 10.19
C PRO A 71 -15.19 12.16 11.45
N ALA A 72 -16.14 11.90 12.34
CA ALA A 72 -15.92 11.09 13.53
C ALA A 72 -15.74 9.60 13.19
N GLN A 73 -16.61 9.04 12.32
CA GLN A 73 -16.52 7.64 11.89
C GLN A 73 -15.26 7.38 11.05
N CYS A 74 -14.93 8.29 10.13
CA CYS A 74 -13.71 8.21 9.34
C CYS A 74 -12.46 8.20 10.24
N ARG A 75 -12.38 9.09 11.25
CA ARG A 75 -11.25 9.09 12.19
C ARG A 75 -11.19 7.81 13.01
N LEU A 76 -12.32 7.36 13.55
CA LEU A 76 -12.37 6.15 14.37
C LEU A 76 -11.91 4.90 13.60
N LEU A 77 -12.46 4.67 12.40
CA LEU A 77 -12.04 3.54 11.57
C LEU A 77 -10.58 3.70 11.12
N ARG A 78 -10.13 4.91 10.81
CA ARG A 78 -8.74 5.15 10.41
C ARG A 78 -7.74 4.80 11.51
N GLU A 79 -8.01 5.20 12.76
CA GLU A 79 -7.16 4.85 13.91
C GLU A 79 -7.10 3.33 14.12
N ARG A 80 -8.25 2.65 14.07
CA ARG A 80 -8.34 1.19 14.20
C ARG A 80 -7.60 0.47 13.07
N PHE A 81 -7.78 0.94 11.84
CA PHE A 81 -7.10 0.42 10.67
C PHE A 81 -5.59 0.58 10.77
N ASP A 82 -5.09 1.77 11.13
CA ASP A 82 -3.65 2.02 11.25
C ASP A 82 -3.02 1.12 12.35
N CYS A 83 -3.71 0.92 13.47
CA CYS A 83 -3.30 -0.02 14.52
C CYS A 83 -3.23 -1.47 13.98
N CYS A 84 -4.29 -1.95 13.32
CA CYS A 84 -4.30 -3.30 12.76
C CYS A 84 -3.25 -3.47 11.65
N TYR A 85 -3.03 -2.43 10.84
CA TYR A 85 -2.11 -2.48 9.72
C TYR A 85 -0.64 -2.51 10.16
N ALA A 86 -0.31 -1.89 11.30
CA ALA A 86 1.01 -2.01 11.89
C ALA A 86 1.40 -3.48 12.17
N ASP A 87 0.42 -4.33 12.49
CA ASP A 87 0.64 -5.78 12.72
C ASP A 87 0.71 -6.57 11.40
N THR A 88 -0.09 -6.22 10.40
CA THR A 88 -0.25 -7.04 9.18
C THR A 88 0.65 -6.62 8.02
N VAL A 89 1.22 -5.41 8.06
CA VAL A 89 1.98 -4.83 6.93
C VAL A 89 3.16 -5.71 6.50
N ALA A 90 3.89 -6.30 7.44
CA ALA A 90 5.08 -7.09 7.14
C ALA A 90 4.73 -8.45 6.52
N ASP A 91 3.81 -9.18 7.14
CA ASP A 91 3.45 -10.55 6.73
C ASP A 91 2.54 -10.58 5.50
N GLY A 92 1.71 -9.55 5.34
CA GLY A 92 0.73 -9.42 4.27
C GLY A 92 1.21 -8.68 3.03
N SER A 93 2.49 -8.30 2.96
CA SER A 93 3.06 -7.60 1.81
C SER A 93 4.21 -8.39 1.19
N ARG A 94 4.19 -8.54 -0.13
CA ARG A 94 5.25 -9.25 -0.88
C ARG A 94 5.61 -8.49 -2.14
N LEU A 95 6.86 -8.56 -2.57
CA LEU A 95 7.22 -8.04 -3.89
C LEU A 95 6.50 -8.84 -4.98
N PHE A 96 6.03 -8.14 -6.01
CA PHE A 96 5.59 -8.84 -7.21
C PHE A 96 6.76 -9.63 -7.84
N PRO A 97 6.46 -10.69 -8.62
CA PRO A 97 7.48 -11.44 -9.33
C PRO A 97 8.39 -10.51 -10.13
N GLN A 98 9.70 -10.81 -10.13
CA GLN A 98 10.75 -10.10 -10.88
C GLN A 98 11.06 -8.67 -10.41
N VAL A 99 10.24 -8.03 -9.57
CA VAL A 99 10.49 -6.64 -9.10
C VAL A 99 11.90 -6.46 -8.54
N ARG A 100 12.35 -7.35 -7.66
CA ARG A 100 13.72 -7.29 -7.10
C ARG A 100 14.79 -7.30 -8.19
N GLN A 101 14.67 -8.22 -9.15
CA GLN A 101 15.65 -8.39 -10.22
C GLN A 101 15.63 -7.18 -11.16
N THR A 102 14.45 -6.69 -11.52
CA THR A 102 14.30 -5.52 -12.39
C THR A 102 14.88 -4.26 -11.74
N LEU A 103 14.58 -4.01 -10.47
CA LEU A 103 15.15 -2.85 -9.75
C LEU A 103 16.69 -2.95 -9.66
N ALA A 104 17.24 -4.15 -9.45
CA ALA A 104 18.69 -4.35 -9.43
C ALA A 104 19.31 -4.04 -10.81
N GLN A 105 18.72 -4.53 -11.90
CA GLN A 105 19.20 -4.26 -13.26
C GLN A 105 19.15 -2.76 -13.62
N LEU A 106 18.09 -2.07 -13.21
CA LEU A 106 17.96 -0.62 -13.41
C LEU A 106 18.99 0.17 -12.59
N ALA A 107 19.29 -0.27 -11.38
CA ALA A 107 20.35 0.33 -10.57
C ALA A 107 21.74 0.11 -11.20
N GLU A 108 22.01 -1.10 -11.69
CA GLU A 108 23.26 -1.44 -12.40
C GLU A 108 23.46 -0.64 -13.69
N SER A 109 22.37 -0.29 -14.39
CA SER A 109 22.42 0.58 -15.57
C SER A 109 22.62 2.07 -15.23
N GLY A 110 22.71 2.44 -13.95
CA GLY A 110 22.84 3.82 -13.51
C GLY A 110 21.56 4.65 -13.72
N MET A 111 20.40 4.02 -13.88
CA MET A 111 19.12 4.74 -14.03
C MET A 111 18.67 5.27 -12.67
N PRO A 112 18.52 6.59 -12.48
CA PRO A 112 17.97 7.14 -11.25
C PRO A 112 16.54 6.64 -11.02
N MET A 113 16.26 6.20 -9.79
CA MET A 113 14.95 5.70 -9.40
C MET A 113 14.42 6.42 -8.17
N ALA A 114 13.10 6.68 -8.16
CA ALA A 114 12.39 7.26 -7.04
C ALA A 114 11.15 6.44 -6.69
N LEU A 115 10.77 6.47 -5.41
CA LEU A 115 9.49 5.93 -4.95
C LEU A 115 8.53 7.09 -4.69
N VAL A 116 7.34 7.04 -5.30
CA VAL A 116 6.29 8.05 -5.17
C VAL A 116 4.99 7.32 -4.84
N THR A 117 4.54 7.39 -3.58
CA THR A 117 3.41 6.59 -3.12
C THR A 117 2.48 7.36 -2.18
N ASN A 118 1.19 7.00 -2.20
CA ASN A 118 0.18 7.47 -1.25
C ASN A 118 0.20 6.70 0.08
N LYS A 119 1.09 5.70 0.21
CA LYS A 119 1.25 4.97 1.47
C LYS A 119 1.71 5.92 2.58
N PRO A 120 1.08 5.91 3.77
CA PRO A 120 1.51 6.77 4.87
C PRO A 120 2.99 6.55 5.19
N THR A 121 3.75 7.65 5.28
CA THR A 121 5.21 7.66 5.48
C THR A 121 5.72 6.72 6.58
N PRO A 122 5.05 6.58 7.75
CA PRO A 122 5.50 5.67 8.80
C PRO A 122 5.63 4.20 8.37
N PHE A 123 4.84 3.75 7.38
CA PHE A 123 4.84 2.37 6.91
C PHE A 123 5.82 2.10 5.77
N VAL A 124 6.34 3.14 5.10
CA VAL A 124 7.16 2.98 3.88
C VAL A 124 8.53 2.37 4.20
N ALA A 125 9.33 3.03 5.03
CA ALA A 125 10.68 2.57 5.34
C ALA A 125 10.73 1.19 6.05
N PRO A 126 9.85 0.89 7.03
CA PRO A 126 9.78 -0.45 7.62
C PRO A 126 9.44 -1.53 6.59
N LEU A 127 8.49 -1.28 5.70
CA LEU A 127 8.08 -2.24 4.66
C LEU A 127 9.21 -2.47 3.64
N LEU A 128 9.88 -1.42 3.17
CA LEU A 128 11.00 -1.58 2.25
C LEU A 128 12.11 -2.44 2.89
N ARG A 129 12.40 -2.23 4.18
CA ARG A 129 13.38 -3.04 4.92
C ARG A 129 12.95 -4.51 5.05
N SER A 130 11.69 -4.79 5.40
CA SER A 130 11.20 -6.17 5.50
C SER A 130 11.26 -6.89 4.14
N LEU A 131 11.07 -6.14 3.06
CA LEU A 131 11.20 -6.63 1.69
C LEU A 131 12.64 -6.61 1.17
N GLY A 132 13.63 -6.26 1.99
CA GLY A 132 15.05 -6.23 1.58
C GLY A 132 15.32 -5.27 0.42
N LEU A 133 14.59 -4.16 0.34
CA LEU A 133 14.84 -3.05 -0.58
C LEU A 133 15.58 -1.91 0.14
N PRO A 134 16.45 -1.15 -0.56
CA PRO A 134 17.15 -0.02 0.04
C PRO A 134 16.17 1.12 0.40
N THR A 135 16.44 1.82 1.50
CA THR A 135 15.63 2.98 1.95
C THR A 135 16.30 4.33 1.71
N THR A 136 17.47 4.35 1.06
CA THR A 136 18.23 5.57 0.76
C THR A 136 18.48 5.69 -0.73
N SER A 137 18.26 6.89 -1.26
CA SER A 137 18.80 7.33 -2.56
C SER A 137 20.32 7.39 -2.48
N ARG A 138 21.01 6.63 -3.33
CA ARG A 138 22.42 6.93 -3.67
C ARG A 138 22.45 7.84 -4.88
#